data_AF-A0A960T190-F1
#
_entry.id   AF-A0A960T190-F1
#
_cell.length_a   1.000
_cell.length_b   1.000
_cell.length_c   1.000
_cell.angle_alpha   90.00
_cell.angle_beta   90.00
_cell.angle_gamma   90.00
#
_symmetry.space_group_name_H-M   'P 1'
#
loop_
_entity.id
_entity.type
_entity.pdbx_description
1 polymer ?
#
loop_
_entity_poly.entity_id
_entity_poly.type
_entity_poly.pdbx_seq_one_letter_code
_entity_poly.pdbx_strand_id
1 'polypeptide(L)'
;FDEATGELVHAMRVRGSRYRPPVHDNGATYRVEIAYGDAEVSEVLTGQVATVAAPPAIHSFGAVQPSILEGATATLEWDVSSPATLVIDQGVGDVMNQTIDGIGYLRVAPTSDTTYTLTLNDGPTATTTVRVFSGRAAWNDQHFSPAEQTDPEIFGGDKDPDGDGSTNDEEFQFQTNPRDASSKPRLQGSVSLDGSTLTVDFDMPFPVDSASSRMIVETTATLDGWQEVPANSYLETGRENFPAGGTSRVSIRLVDTVPSPEGRRFYRVRWELP
;
A
#
# COMPACT_ATOMS: atom_id res chain seq x y z
N PHE A 1 -14.77 -17.70 17.63
CA PHE A 1 -15.45 -18.48 18.67
C PHE A 1 -16.95 -18.33 18.52
N ASP A 2 -17.72 -19.40 18.67
CA ASP A 2 -19.17 -19.29 18.88
C ASP A 2 -19.41 -18.65 20.25
N GLU A 3 -20.22 -17.59 20.33
CA GLU A 3 -20.42 -16.85 21.57
C GLU A 3 -21.34 -17.57 22.56
N ALA A 4 -22.25 -18.42 22.09
CA ALA A 4 -23.17 -19.16 22.95
C ALA A 4 -22.48 -20.33 23.63
N THR A 5 -21.60 -21.04 22.91
CA THR A 5 -20.92 -22.24 23.43
C THR A 5 -19.50 -21.95 23.94
N GLY A 6 -18.87 -20.87 23.47
CA GLY A 6 -17.47 -20.57 23.73
C GLY A 6 -16.50 -21.43 22.90
N GLU A 7 -16.99 -22.23 21.95
CA GLU A 7 -16.17 -23.14 21.14
C GLU A 7 -15.33 -22.40 20.09
N LEU A 8 -14.09 -22.84 19.90
CA LEU A 8 -13.25 -22.37 18.79
C LEU A 8 -13.69 -23.05 17.49
N VAL A 9 -14.44 -22.32 16.67
CA VAL A 9 -14.95 -22.83 15.39
C VAL A 9 -13.93 -22.76 14.25
N HIS A 10 -13.02 -21.77 14.28
CA HIS A 10 -12.01 -21.57 13.25
C HIS A 10 -10.85 -20.74 13.79
N ALA A 11 -9.64 -21.07 13.34
CA ALA A 11 -8.43 -20.28 13.57
C ALA A 11 -7.52 -20.36 12.34
N MET A 12 -6.91 -19.24 11.97
CA MET A 12 -5.95 -19.18 10.88
C MET A 12 -4.81 -18.21 11.22
N ARG A 13 -3.60 -18.56 10.76
CA ARG A 13 -2.47 -17.63 10.74
C ARG A 13 -2.30 -17.13 9.31
N VAL A 14 -2.46 -15.84 9.09
CA VAL A 14 -2.30 -15.19 7.78
C VAL A 14 -1.00 -14.39 7.72
N ARG A 15 -0.42 -14.25 6.52
CA ARG A 15 0.79 -13.45 6.27
C ARG A 15 0.48 -11.99 5.86
N GLY A 16 -0.77 -11.55 5.99
CA GLY A 16 -1.21 -10.21 5.62
C GLY A 16 -2.32 -9.70 6.55
N SER A 17 -2.85 -8.51 6.27
CA SER A 17 -3.90 -7.85 7.06
C SER A 17 -5.32 -8.23 6.65
N ARG A 18 -5.49 -9.03 5.59
CA ARG A 18 -6.81 -9.43 5.08
C ARG A 18 -7.07 -10.89 5.35
N TYR A 19 -8.22 -11.13 5.94
CA TYR A 19 -8.71 -12.47 6.22
C TYR A 19 -10.24 -12.42 6.23
N ARG A 20 -10.87 -13.36 5.52
CA ARG A 20 -12.31 -13.56 5.56
C ARG A 20 -12.56 -14.89 6.27
N PRO A 21 -13.14 -14.89 7.48
CA PRO A 21 -13.49 -16.12 8.15
C PRO A 21 -14.58 -16.86 7.36
N PRO A 22 -14.62 -18.21 7.46
CA PRO A 22 -15.68 -18.98 6.84
C PRO A 22 -17.03 -18.52 7.37
N VAL A 23 -18.00 -18.39 6.46
CA VAL A 23 -19.37 -18.04 6.81
C VAL A 23 -20.10 -19.32 7.21
N HIS A 24 -20.59 -19.37 8.45
CA HIS A 24 -21.48 -20.42 8.89
C HIS A 24 -22.91 -19.99 8.63
N ASP A 25 -23.66 -20.70 7.78
CA ASP A 25 -25.09 -20.42 7.55
C ASP A 25 -25.93 -20.86 8.76
N ASN A 26 -25.84 -20.08 9.84
CA ASN A 26 -26.59 -20.26 11.07
C ASN A 26 -26.92 -18.90 11.71
N GLY A 27 -27.86 -18.91 12.66
CA GLY A 27 -28.24 -17.71 13.42
C GLY A 27 -27.31 -17.39 14.60
N ALA A 28 -26.11 -17.98 14.65
CA ALA A 28 -25.20 -17.79 15.77
C ALA A 28 -24.44 -16.46 15.67
N THR A 29 -23.98 -15.97 16.82
CA THR A 29 -23.06 -14.84 16.91
C THR A 29 -21.66 -15.32 17.25
N TYR A 30 -20.66 -14.63 16.72
CA TYR A 30 -19.26 -15.01 16.83
C TYR A 30 -18.42 -13.90 17.44
N ARG A 31 -17.46 -14.32 18.26
CA ARG A 31 -16.36 -13.50 18.74
C ARG A 31 -15.11 -13.80 17.92
N VAL A 32 -14.52 -12.78 17.32
CA VAL A 32 -13.23 -12.84 16.63
C VAL A 32 -12.17 -12.24 17.55
N GLU A 33 -11.13 -13.03 17.82
CA GLU A 33 -9.96 -12.61 18.59
C GLU A 33 -8.78 -12.52 17.62
N ILE A 34 -8.15 -11.34 17.55
CA ILE A 34 -7.05 -11.07 16.62
C ILE A 34 -5.79 -10.82 17.43
N ALA A 35 -4.73 -11.56 17.12
CA ALA A 35 -3.39 -11.35 17.64
C ALA A 35 -2.46 -10.96 16.49
N TYR A 36 -1.71 -9.87 16.68
CA TYR A 36 -0.70 -9.46 15.71
C TYR A 36 0.65 -10.10 16.07
N GLY A 37 1.26 -10.82 15.13
CA GLY A 37 2.50 -11.56 15.38
C GLY A 37 2.30 -12.74 16.32
N ASP A 38 3.18 -12.90 17.30
CA ASP A 38 3.07 -13.90 18.37
C ASP A 38 2.64 -13.26 19.72
N ALA A 39 2.02 -12.07 19.66
CA ALA A 39 1.54 -11.35 20.84
C ALA A 39 0.23 -11.95 21.40
N GLU A 40 -0.18 -11.48 22.58
CA GLU A 40 -1.53 -11.74 23.09
C GLU A 40 -2.60 -11.08 22.19
N VAL A 41 -3.85 -11.54 22.35
CA VAL A 41 -5.01 -11.00 21.63
C VAL A 41 -5.05 -9.48 21.80
N SER A 42 -4.93 -8.79 20.68
CA SER A 42 -4.83 -7.33 20.60
C SER A 42 -6.17 -6.68 20.28
N GLU A 43 -7.07 -7.41 19.61
CA GLU A 43 -8.39 -6.93 19.24
C GLU A 43 -9.43 -8.04 19.45
N VAL A 44 -10.61 -7.65 19.95
CA VAL A 44 -11.74 -8.55 20.14
C VAL A 44 -12.98 -7.92 19.52
N LEU A 45 -13.54 -8.59 18.52
CA LEU A 45 -14.79 -8.23 17.87
C LEU A 45 -15.87 -9.21 18.30
N THR A 46 -16.92 -8.72 18.97
CA THR A 46 -18.06 -9.53 19.42
C THR A 46 -19.28 -9.33 18.53
N GLY A 47 -20.28 -10.19 18.66
CA GLY A 47 -21.58 -10.05 17.98
C GLY A 47 -21.50 -10.15 16.46
N GLN A 48 -20.44 -10.76 15.92
CA GLN A 48 -20.30 -10.95 14.49
C GLN A 48 -21.33 -11.98 14.02
N VAL A 49 -22.12 -11.64 13.01
CA VAL A 49 -23.11 -12.54 12.43
C VAL A 49 -22.65 -13.03 11.07
N ALA A 50 -23.07 -14.23 10.70
CA ALA A 50 -22.88 -14.72 9.35
C ALA A 50 -23.54 -13.76 8.35
N THR A 51 -22.74 -13.23 7.42
CA THR A 51 -23.25 -12.39 6.34
C THR A 51 -23.92 -13.26 5.27
N VAL A 52 -25.13 -12.88 4.88
CA VAL A 52 -25.85 -13.50 3.75
C VAL A 52 -25.01 -13.37 2.48
N ALA A 53 -25.07 -14.38 1.60
CA ALA A 53 -24.40 -14.36 0.30
C ALA A 53 -24.71 -13.06 -0.46
N ALA A 54 -23.69 -12.22 -0.63
CA ALA A 54 -23.78 -11.01 -1.44
C ALA A 54 -23.60 -11.35 -2.93
N PRO A 55 -24.13 -10.50 -3.85
CA PRO A 55 -23.78 -10.59 -5.26
C PRO A 55 -22.26 -10.59 -5.46
N PRO A 56 -21.74 -11.25 -6.51
CA PRO A 56 -20.33 -11.20 -6.84
C PRO A 56 -19.87 -9.75 -7.02
N ALA A 57 -18.83 -9.37 -6.29
CA ALA A 57 -18.28 -8.03 -6.30
C ALA A 57 -16.76 -8.11 -6.18
N ILE A 58 -16.08 -7.15 -6.80
CA ILE A 58 -14.65 -6.92 -6.57
C ILE A 58 -14.55 -5.80 -5.53
N HIS A 59 -14.10 -6.13 -4.33
CA HIS A 59 -13.87 -5.16 -3.26
C HIS A 59 -12.57 -4.40 -3.47
N SER A 60 -11.53 -5.10 -3.94
CA SER A 60 -10.28 -4.47 -4.37
C SER A 60 -9.49 -5.35 -5.32
N PHE A 61 -8.73 -4.72 -6.19
CA PHE A 61 -7.67 -5.33 -6.98
C PHE A 61 -6.53 -4.33 -7.09
N GLY A 62 -5.32 -4.72 -6.70
CA GLY A 62 -4.18 -3.81 -6.62
C GLY A 62 -2.85 -4.53 -6.73
N ALA A 63 -1.79 -3.78 -7.05
CA ALA A 63 -0.42 -4.25 -6.96
C ALA A 63 0.21 -3.67 -5.70
N VAL A 64 0.65 -4.51 -4.75
CA VAL A 64 1.30 -4.10 -3.47
C VAL A 64 2.56 -3.27 -3.72
N GLN A 65 3.22 -3.51 -4.84
CA GLN A 65 4.37 -2.75 -5.34
C GLN A 65 4.01 -2.28 -6.75
N PRO A 66 3.47 -1.06 -6.89
CA PRO A 66 3.00 -0.54 -8.17
C PRO A 66 4.16 -0.05 -9.04
N SER A 67 5.38 0.00 -8.49
CA SER A 67 6.61 0.43 -9.15
C SER A 67 7.71 -0.55 -8.80
N ILE A 68 8.38 -1.06 -9.82
CA ILE A 68 9.49 -2.01 -9.70
C ILE A 68 10.62 -1.63 -10.66
N LEU A 69 11.83 -2.07 -10.36
CA LEU A 69 12.93 -2.07 -11.32
C LEU A 69 12.78 -3.23 -12.32
N GLU A 70 13.31 -3.04 -13.53
CA GLU A 70 13.42 -4.11 -14.52
C GLU A 70 14.04 -5.38 -13.93
N GLY A 71 13.39 -6.52 -14.16
CA GLY A 71 13.82 -7.83 -13.64
C GLY A 71 13.36 -8.13 -12.21
N ALA A 72 12.79 -7.16 -11.49
CA ALA A 72 12.16 -7.41 -10.20
C ALA A 72 10.73 -7.99 -10.35
N THR A 73 10.13 -8.38 -9.23
CA THR A 73 8.78 -8.95 -9.18
C THR A 73 7.83 -8.04 -8.43
N ALA A 74 6.63 -7.82 -8.96
CA ALA A 74 5.53 -7.20 -8.23
C ALA A 74 4.57 -8.27 -7.68
N THR A 75 3.76 -7.92 -6.68
CA THR A 75 2.69 -8.79 -6.15
C THR A 75 1.35 -8.14 -6.42
N LEU A 76 0.50 -8.82 -7.18
CA LEU A 76 -0.93 -8.52 -7.32
C LEU A 76 -1.67 -9.10 -6.13
N GLU A 77 -2.67 -8.39 -5.62
CA GLU A 77 -3.59 -8.83 -4.58
C GLU A 77 -5.02 -8.48 -4.95
N TRP A 78 -5.97 -9.32 -4.51
CA TRP A 78 -7.39 -9.11 -4.75
C TRP A 78 -8.24 -9.55 -3.57
N ASP A 79 -9.42 -8.94 -3.51
CA ASP A 79 -10.50 -9.27 -2.60
C ASP A 79 -11.82 -9.21 -3.38
N VAL A 80 -12.48 -10.36 -3.52
CA VAL A 80 -13.74 -10.54 -4.23
C VAL A 80 -14.75 -11.30 -3.38
N SER A 81 -16.05 -11.12 -3.63
CA SER A 81 -17.12 -11.95 -3.07
C SER A 81 -17.62 -12.98 -4.07
N SER A 82 -18.00 -14.16 -3.58
CA SER A 82 -18.69 -15.20 -4.36
C SER A 82 -17.99 -15.61 -5.69
N PRO A 83 -16.67 -15.91 -5.71
CA PRO A 83 -15.98 -16.30 -6.94
C PRO A 83 -16.37 -17.72 -7.38
N ALA A 84 -16.83 -17.83 -8.62
CA ALA A 84 -17.00 -19.10 -9.35
C ALA A 84 -15.96 -19.23 -10.48
N THR A 85 -15.62 -18.12 -11.14
CA THR A 85 -14.45 -17.98 -12.01
C THR A 85 -13.72 -16.68 -11.66
N LEU A 86 -12.40 -16.70 -11.75
CA LEU A 86 -11.57 -15.52 -11.51
C LEU A 86 -10.35 -15.56 -12.41
N VAL A 87 -10.26 -14.61 -13.35
CA VAL A 87 -9.23 -14.59 -14.39
C VAL A 87 -8.51 -13.26 -14.40
N ILE A 88 -7.19 -13.30 -14.53
CA ILE A 88 -6.36 -12.12 -14.80
C ILE A 88 -5.82 -12.21 -16.23
N ASP A 89 -5.84 -11.09 -16.96
CA ASP A 89 -5.28 -10.98 -18.31
C ASP A 89 -3.72 -10.97 -18.32
N GLN A 90 -3.11 -10.44 -19.38
CA GLN A 90 -1.64 -10.37 -19.54
C GLN A 90 -0.92 -11.72 -19.42
N GLY A 91 -1.60 -12.79 -19.84
CA GLY A 91 -1.06 -14.15 -19.82
C GLY A 91 -1.10 -14.85 -18.46
N VAL A 92 -1.74 -14.26 -17.44
CA VAL A 92 -1.87 -14.89 -16.11
C VAL A 92 -2.89 -16.04 -16.12
N GLY A 93 -4.12 -15.78 -16.57
CA GLY A 93 -5.19 -16.78 -16.64
C GLY A 93 -5.97 -16.96 -15.34
N ASP A 94 -6.51 -18.16 -15.13
CA ASP A 94 -7.33 -18.54 -13.97
C ASP A 94 -6.52 -18.50 -12.67
N VAL A 95 -7.03 -17.78 -11.66
CA VAL A 95 -6.40 -17.59 -10.34
C VAL A 95 -7.21 -18.19 -9.18
N MET A 96 -8.16 -19.09 -9.46
CA MET A 96 -8.96 -19.75 -8.42
C MET A 96 -8.11 -20.56 -7.43
N ASN A 97 -7.00 -21.17 -7.87
CA ASN A 97 -6.09 -21.93 -6.99
C ASN A 97 -5.29 -21.04 -6.03
N GLN A 98 -5.20 -19.75 -6.31
CA GLN A 98 -4.53 -18.72 -5.50
C GLN A 98 -5.54 -17.96 -4.62
N THR A 99 -6.83 -18.32 -4.70
CA THR A 99 -7.93 -17.62 -4.04
C THR A 99 -8.51 -18.48 -2.94
N ILE A 100 -8.44 -18.00 -1.69
CA ILE A 100 -9.04 -18.63 -0.51
C ILE A 100 -10.11 -17.67 0.00
N ASP A 101 -11.36 -18.14 0.02
CA ASP A 101 -12.52 -17.35 0.45
C ASP A 101 -12.63 -15.97 -0.23
N GLY A 102 -12.23 -15.90 -1.51
CA GLY A 102 -12.27 -14.67 -2.31
C GLY A 102 -11.07 -13.73 -2.12
N ILE A 103 -10.11 -14.08 -1.28
CA ILE A 103 -8.87 -13.31 -1.08
C ILE A 103 -7.72 -14.08 -1.73
N GLY A 104 -6.86 -13.39 -2.48
CA GLY A 104 -5.72 -14.02 -3.12
C GLY A 104 -4.62 -13.04 -3.49
N TYR A 105 -3.48 -13.61 -3.85
CA TYR A 105 -2.32 -12.86 -4.33
C TYR A 105 -1.53 -13.68 -5.36
N LEU A 106 -0.79 -12.98 -6.22
CA LEU A 106 0.07 -13.58 -7.23
C LEU A 106 1.29 -12.71 -7.49
N ARG A 107 2.48 -13.32 -7.58
CA ARG A 107 3.69 -12.63 -8.04
C ARG A 107 3.75 -12.59 -9.56
N VAL A 108 4.08 -11.43 -10.11
CA VAL A 108 4.25 -11.18 -11.54
C VAL A 108 5.58 -10.48 -11.80
N ALA A 109 6.12 -10.63 -13.01
CA ALA A 109 7.40 -10.04 -13.42
C ALA A 109 7.27 -9.38 -14.80
N PRO A 110 6.50 -8.29 -14.93
CA PRO A 110 6.38 -7.57 -16.19
C PRO A 110 7.73 -6.94 -16.59
N THR A 111 8.00 -6.87 -17.90
CA THR A 111 9.23 -6.27 -18.45
C THR A 111 9.04 -4.83 -18.95
N SER A 112 7.81 -4.33 -18.89
CA SER A 112 7.42 -2.96 -19.22
C SER A 112 6.16 -2.61 -18.44
N ASP A 113 5.78 -1.33 -18.39
CA ASP A 113 4.50 -0.90 -17.83
C ASP A 113 3.36 -1.82 -18.30
N THR A 114 2.69 -2.46 -17.34
CA THR A 114 1.68 -3.49 -17.61
C THR A 114 0.45 -3.24 -16.76
N THR A 115 -0.69 -3.06 -17.42
CA THR A 115 -2.00 -2.98 -16.76
C THR A 115 -2.65 -4.36 -16.79
N TYR A 116 -2.94 -4.86 -15.60
CA TYR A 116 -3.68 -6.10 -15.38
C TYR A 116 -5.16 -5.80 -15.18
N THR A 117 -6.00 -6.69 -15.68
CA THR A 117 -7.47 -6.70 -15.53
C THR A 117 -7.89 -8.00 -14.86
N LEU A 118 -8.52 -7.88 -13.70
CA LEU A 118 -9.19 -8.99 -13.01
C LEU A 118 -10.64 -9.06 -13.48
N THR A 119 -11.10 -10.22 -13.91
CA THR A 119 -12.48 -10.49 -14.31
C THR A 119 -13.09 -11.53 -13.37
N LEU A 120 -14.18 -11.16 -12.70
CA LEU A 120 -14.93 -12.02 -11.78
C LEU A 120 -16.19 -12.57 -12.47
N ASN A 121 -16.37 -13.89 -12.51
CA ASN A 121 -17.59 -14.55 -13.01
C ASN A 121 -18.04 -14.06 -14.40
N ASP A 122 -17.08 -13.77 -15.29
CA ASP A 122 -17.32 -13.19 -16.63
C ASP A 122 -18.14 -11.88 -16.63
N GLY A 123 -18.11 -11.13 -15.52
CA GLY A 123 -18.91 -9.93 -15.29
C GLY A 123 -18.06 -8.73 -14.83
N PRO A 124 -18.09 -8.36 -13.53
CA PRO A 124 -17.33 -7.22 -13.04
C PRO A 124 -15.83 -7.32 -13.33
N THR A 125 -15.22 -6.18 -13.61
CA THR A 125 -13.77 -6.07 -13.79
C THR A 125 -13.17 -4.98 -12.91
N ALA A 126 -11.90 -5.14 -12.58
CA ALA A 126 -11.08 -4.13 -11.94
C ALA A 126 -9.68 -4.16 -12.55
N THR A 127 -8.97 -3.03 -12.52
CA THR A 127 -7.63 -2.93 -13.09
C THR A 127 -6.60 -2.43 -12.08
N THR A 128 -5.36 -2.84 -12.28
CA THR A 128 -4.20 -2.27 -11.59
C THR A 128 -3.01 -2.26 -12.54
N THR A 129 -2.13 -1.28 -12.40
CA THR A 129 -0.92 -1.17 -13.23
C THR A 129 0.32 -1.38 -12.39
N VAL A 130 1.26 -2.16 -12.93
CA VAL A 130 2.63 -2.26 -12.44
C VAL A 130 3.52 -1.48 -13.40
N ARG A 131 4.21 -0.49 -12.86
CA ARG A 131 5.18 0.36 -13.56
C ARG A 131 6.56 -0.28 -13.50
N VAL A 132 7.26 -0.31 -14.62
CA VAL A 132 8.60 -0.90 -14.72
C VAL A 132 9.58 0.19 -15.09
N PHE A 133 10.54 0.43 -14.20
CA PHE A 133 11.57 1.45 -14.36
C PHE A 133 12.92 0.79 -14.61
N SER A 134 13.74 1.46 -15.41
CA SER A 134 15.09 0.99 -15.67
C SER A 134 15.98 1.16 -14.43
N GLY A 135 17.03 0.34 -14.33
CA GLY A 135 17.98 0.40 -13.21
C GLY A 135 18.78 1.71 -13.14
N ARG A 136 19.47 1.92 -12.02
CA ARG A 136 20.25 3.14 -11.72
C ARG A 136 21.20 3.56 -12.85
N ALA A 137 21.87 2.62 -13.51
CA ALA A 137 22.78 2.94 -14.61
C ALA A 137 22.07 3.59 -15.81
N ALA A 138 20.91 3.06 -16.21
CA ALA A 138 20.13 3.63 -17.32
C ALA A 138 19.53 5.00 -16.95
N TRP A 139 19.04 5.15 -15.71
CA TRP A 139 18.60 6.44 -15.19
C TRP A 139 19.76 7.46 -15.20
N ASN A 140 20.97 7.06 -14.77
CA ASN A 140 22.15 7.92 -14.83
C ASN A 140 22.47 8.35 -16.27
N ASP A 141 22.44 7.44 -17.24
CA ASP A 141 22.70 7.74 -18.65
C ASP A 141 21.65 8.68 -19.28
N GLN A 142 20.42 8.66 -18.74
CA GLN A 142 19.34 9.55 -19.17
C GLN A 142 19.51 10.99 -18.64
N HIS A 143 20.02 11.15 -17.41
CA HIS A 143 20.02 12.44 -16.70
C HIS A 143 21.40 13.11 -16.59
N PHE A 144 22.48 12.39 -16.89
CA PHE A 144 23.86 12.88 -16.77
C PHE A 144 24.65 12.58 -18.03
N SER A 145 25.36 13.59 -18.55
CA SER A 145 26.33 13.39 -19.64
C SER A 145 27.54 12.58 -19.15
N PRO A 146 28.31 11.94 -20.05
CA PRO A 146 29.50 11.19 -19.67
C PRO A 146 30.55 11.99 -18.88
N ALA A 147 30.64 13.31 -19.11
CA ALA A 147 31.54 14.17 -18.36
C ALA A 147 31.04 14.39 -16.92
N GLU A 148 29.73 14.61 -16.74
CA GLU A 148 29.14 14.82 -15.42
C GLU A 148 29.19 13.55 -14.57
N GLN A 149 29.05 12.36 -15.16
CA GLN A 149 29.24 11.10 -14.44
C GLN A 149 30.66 10.92 -13.87
N THR A 150 31.64 11.71 -14.33
CA THR A 150 33.00 11.74 -13.75
C THR A 150 33.22 12.82 -12.70
N ASP A 151 32.24 13.71 -12.51
CA ASP A 151 32.28 14.79 -11.53
C ASP A 151 31.48 14.40 -10.26
N PRO A 152 32.15 14.05 -9.15
CA PRO A 152 31.46 13.63 -7.92
C PRO A 152 30.66 14.75 -7.27
N GLU A 153 30.90 16.03 -7.60
CA GLU A 153 30.13 17.15 -7.06
C GLU A 153 28.77 17.33 -7.75
N ILE A 154 28.56 16.66 -8.88
CA ILE A 154 27.29 16.63 -9.61
C ILE A 154 26.64 15.25 -9.52
N PHE A 155 27.44 14.19 -9.70
CA PHE A 155 26.94 12.81 -9.85
C PHE A 155 26.84 12.03 -8.54
N GLY A 156 27.46 12.52 -7.46
CA GLY A 156 27.36 11.90 -6.14
C GLY A 156 25.90 11.69 -5.72
N GLY A 157 25.61 10.56 -5.07
CA GLY A 157 24.24 10.22 -4.65
C GLY A 157 23.63 11.20 -3.66
N ASP A 158 24.47 11.90 -2.90
CA ASP A 158 24.14 12.96 -1.94
C ASP A 158 24.03 14.35 -2.56
N LYS A 159 24.27 14.48 -3.87
CA LYS A 159 24.25 15.76 -4.58
C LYS A 159 22.84 16.08 -5.08
N ASP A 160 22.57 17.37 -5.14
CA ASP A 160 21.32 17.98 -5.59
C ASP A 160 21.70 19.01 -6.69
N PRO A 161 21.75 18.58 -7.97
CA PRO A 161 22.23 19.44 -9.05
C PRO A 161 21.28 20.58 -9.44
N ASP A 162 19.98 20.47 -9.15
CA ASP A 162 18.97 21.48 -9.49
C ASP A 162 18.53 22.35 -8.31
N GLY A 163 18.97 22.01 -7.10
CA GLY A 163 18.84 22.80 -5.89
C GLY A 163 17.46 22.74 -5.27
N ASP A 164 16.69 21.67 -5.51
CA ASP A 164 15.31 21.55 -5.07
C ASP A 164 15.11 20.89 -3.70
N GLY A 165 16.22 20.43 -3.11
CA GLY A 165 16.32 19.75 -1.83
C GLY A 165 16.30 18.22 -1.92
N SER A 166 16.18 17.63 -3.10
CA SER A 166 16.18 16.18 -3.33
C SER A 166 17.55 15.75 -3.84
N THR A 167 18.14 14.70 -3.26
CA THR A 167 19.42 14.19 -3.77
C THR A 167 19.22 13.25 -4.95
N ASN A 168 20.26 13.04 -5.75
CA ASN A 168 20.26 12.07 -6.86
C ASN A 168 19.79 10.66 -6.43
N ASP A 169 20.15 10.22 -5.21
CA ASP A 169 19.68 8.94 -4.66
C ASP A 169 18.19 8.96 -4.35
N GLU A 170 17.67 10.04 -3.75
CA GLU A 170 16.22 10.19 -3.48
C GLU A 170 15.42 10.27 -4.78
N GLU A 171 15.91 11.03 -5.75
CA GLU A 171 15.26 11.18 -7.03
C GLU A 171 15.27 9.91 -7.86
N PHE A 172 16.33 9.11 -7.81
CA PHE A 172 16.29 7.77 -8.39
C PHE A 172 15.24 6.90 -7.69
N GLN A 173 15.16 6.95 -6.35
CA GLN A 173 14.18 6.14 -5.60
C GLN A 173 12.74 6.49 -5.95
N PHE A 174 12.46 7.73 -6.30
CA PHE A 174 11.14 8.19 -6.72
C PHE A 174 11.02 8.43 -8.23
N GLN A 175 12.03 8.09 -9.03
CA GLN A 175 12.03 8.21 -10.49
C GLN A 175 11.71 9.64 -10.98
N THR A 176 12.25 10.64 -10.28
CA THR A 176 12.17 12.06 -10.66
C THR A 176 13.41 12.51 -11.43
N ASN A 177 13.49 13.79 -11.81
CA ASN A 177 14.51 14.28 -12.74
C ASN A 177 15.47 15.23 -12.03
N PRO A 178 16.76 14.86 -11.85
CA PRO A 178 17.75 15.61 -11.05
C PRO A 178 18.28 16.89 -11.69
N ARG A 179 17.60 17.33 -12.74
CA ARG A 179 17.93 18.49 -13.56
C ARG A 179 16.74 19.44 -13.69
N ASP A 180 15.63 19.12 -13.02
CA ASP A 180 14.39 19.85 -13.10
C ASP A 180 13.77 19.94 -11.71
N ALA A 181 14.04 21.06 -11.03
CA ALA A 181 13.55 21.36 -9.69
C ALA A 181 12.01 21.37 -9.55
N SER A 182 11.26 21.25 -10.65
CA SER A 182 9.80 21.07 -10.63
C SER A 182 9.38 19.60 -10.53
N SER A 183 10.25 18.68 -10.98
CA SER A 183 10.11 17.23 -11.01
C SER A 183 10.75 16.63 -9.76
N LYS A 184 9.96 16.60 -8.68
CA LYS A 184 10.47 16.19 -7.37
C LYS A 184 9.51 15.32 -6.59
N PRO A 185 10.00 14.52 -5.61
CA PRO A 185 9.13 13.71 -4.78
C PRO A 185 8.19 14.62 -3.96
N ARG A 186 6.91 14.68 -4.34
CA ARG A 186 5.92 15.54 -3.66
C ARG A 186 5.09 14.76 -2.65
N LEU A 187 5.39 14.97 -1.37
CA LEU A 187 4.52 14.59 -0.26
C LEU A 187 3.55 15.72 0.04
N GLN A 188 2.25 15.41 0.08
CA GLN A 188 1.20 16.35 0.47
C GLN A 188 0.45 15.79 1.67
N GLY A 189 0.21 16.63 2.66
CA GLY A 189 -0.64 16.31 3.81
C GLY A 189 -1.83 17.27 3.84
N SER A 190 -3.01 16.75 4.13
CA SER A 190 -4.20 17.55 4.39
C SER A 190 -4.89 17.09 5.66
N VAL A 191 -5.57 18.02 6.33
CA VAL A 191 -6.23 17.76 7.61
C VAL A 191 -7.63 18.34 7.59
N SER A 192 -8.57 17.59 8.15
CA SER A 192 -9.93 18.05 8.42
C SER A 192 -10.37 17.65 9.82
N LEU A 193 -11.21 18.48 10.44
CA LEU A 193 -11.73 18.27 11.79
C LEU A 193 -13.26 18.39 11.75
N ASP A 194 -13.95 17.35 12.21
CA ASP A 194 -15.40 17.35 12.41
C ASP A 194 -15.73 16.97 13.86
N GLY A 195 -16.21 17.94 14.64
CA GLY A 195 -16.32 17.79 16.09
C GLY A 195 -14.95 17.51 16.74
N SER A 196 -14.80 16.34 17.37
CA SER A 196 -13.54 15.86 17.95
C SER A 196 -12.76 14.93 17.02
N THR A 197 -13.29 14.61 15.84
CA THR A 197 -12.74 13.63 14.90
C THR A 197 -11.81 14.32 13.92
N LEU A 198 -10.52 14.01 14.00
CA LEU A 198 -9.48 14.48 13.10
C LEU A 198 -9.27 13.45 11.99
N THR A 199 -9.30 13.89 10.74
CA THR A 199 -8.90 13.08 9.58
C THR A 199 -7.66 13.70 8.97
N VAL A 200 -6.62 12.89 8.81
CA VAL A 200 -5.35 13.29 8.18
C VAL A 200 -5.14 12.41 6.95
N ASP A 201 -5.04 13.04 5.78
CA ASP A 201 -4.72 12.37 4.53
C ASP A 201 -3.30 12.73 4.11
N PHE A 202 -2.48 11.73 3.81
CA PHE A 202 -1.17 11.89 3.17
C PHE A 202 -1.21 11.31 1.76
N ASP A 203 -0.69 12.04 0.80
CA ASP A 203 -0.55 11.64 -0.59
C ASP A 203 0.91 11.79 -1.02
N MET A 204 1.58 10.68 -1.27
CA MET A 204 3.04 10.60 -1.34
C MET A 204 3.53 9.69 -2.46
N PRO A 205 4.69 9.97 -3.07
CA PRO A 205 5.26 9.10 -4.10
C PRO A 205 5.64 7.75 -3.50
N PHE A 206 5.54 6.71 -4.31
CA PHE A 206 5.90 5.34 -3.98
C PHE A 206 7.29 5.04 -4.52
N PRO A 207 8.22 4.52 -3.71
CA PRO A 207 9.58 4.27 -4.14
C PRO A 207 9.66 3.06 -5.08
N VAL A 208 10.65 3.07 -5.96
CA VAL A 208 10.89 2.03 -6.96
C VAL A 208 11.37 0.72 -6.34
N ASP A 209 12.13 0.77 -5.22
CA ASP A 209 12.44 -0.41 -4.39
C ASP A 209 11.53 -0.48 -3.16
N SER A 210 10.24 -0.62 -3.42
CA SER A 210 9.23 -0.72 -2.37
C SER A 210 9.20 -2.06 -1.63
N ALA A 211 9.89 -3.09 -2.13
CA ALA A 211 10.02 -4.36 -1.43
C ALA A 211 10.90 -4.24 -0.18
N SER A 212 11.91 -3.35 -0.26
CA SER A 212 12.86 -3.09 0.82
C SER A 212 12.55 -1.79 1.57
N SER A 213 11.63 -0.96 1.05
CA SER A 213 11.21 0.28 1.68
C SER A 213 10.05 0.07 2.64
N ARG A 214 10.07 0.74 3.80
CA ARG A 214 8.99 0.71 4.78
C ARG A 214 8.37 2.10 4.94
N MET A 215 7.06 2.22 4.75
CA MET A 215 6.34 3.45 5.09
C MET A 215 6.10 3.49 6.59
N ILE A 216 6.40 4.63 7.21
CA ILE A 216 6.29 4.85 8.65
C ILE A 216 5.46 6.11 8.87
N VAL A 217 4.36 5.97 9.60
CA VAL A 217 3.52 7.07 10.07
C VAL A 217 3.89 7.34 11.52
N GLU A 218 4.12 8.59 11.88
CA GLU A 218 4.52 8.97 13.24
C GLU A 218 3.66 10.11 13.78
N THR A 219 3.50 10.16 15.09
CA THR A 219 2.78 11.22 15.79
C THR A 219 3.58 11.81 16.95
N THR A 220 3.28 13.07 17.28
CA THR A 220 3.80 13.78 18.45
C THR A 220 2.83 14.88 18.89
N ALA A 221 2.92 15.30 20.15
CA ALA A 221 2.21 16.48 20.67
C ALA A 221 3.06 17.77 20.63
N THR A 222 4.37 17.65 20.41
CA THR A 222 5.36 18.69 20.73
C THR A 222 6.36 18.98 19.62
N LEU A 223 6.27 18.27 18.48
CA LEU A 223 7.21 18.29 17.34
C LEU A 223 8.57 17.61 17.63
N ASP A 224 8.75 17.03 18.81
CA ASP A 224 9.85 16.16 19.20
C ASP A 224 9.34 14.79 19.69
N GLY A 225 10.24 13.84 19.96
CA GLY A 225 9.85 12.55 20.54
C GLY A 225 8.86 11.71 19.71
N TRP A 226 8.95 11.78 18.38
CA TRP A 226 8.06 11.08 17.44
C TRP A 226 7.89 9.60 17.79
N GLN A 227 6.63 9.15 17.79
CA GLN A 227 6.26 7.76 18.03
C GLN A 227 5.62 7.18 16.77
N GLU A 228 6.00 5.96 16.39
CA GLU A 228 5.38 5.23 15.28
C GLU A 228 3.91 4.94 15.62
N VAL A 229 3.03 5.30 14.69
CA VAL A 229 1.61 4.96 14.73
C VAL A 229 1.47 3.50 14.27
N PRO A 230 0.77 2.64 15.03
CA PRO A 230 0.57 1.25 14.63
C PRO A 230 -0.02 1.14 13.21
N ALA A 231 0.50 0.21 12.40
CA ALA A 231 0.13 0.09 10.99
C ALA A 231 -1.37 -0.18 10.74
N ASN A 232 -2.09 -0.67 11.74
CA ASN A 232 -3.55 -0.87 11.70
C ASN A 232 -4.36 0.39 12.06
N SER A 233 -3.72 1.51 12.39
CA SER A 233 -4.39 2.76 12.77
C SER A 233 -4.59 3.72 11.58
N TYR A 234 -4.07 3.37 10.39
CA TYR A 234 -4.28 4.11 9.15
C TYR A 234 -4.66 3.15 8.02
N LEU A 235 -5.36 3.69 7.02
CA LEU A 235 -5.87 2.95 5.86
C LEU A 235 -5.27 3.50 4.58
N GLU A 236 -4.83 2.64 3.67
CA GLU A 236 -4.58 3.02 2.29
C GLU A 236 -5.93 3.29 1.59
N THR A 237 -6.16 4.53 1.19
CA THR A 237 -7.41 4.97 0.54
C THR A 237 -7.29 5.08 -0.97
N GLY A 238 -6.08 5.03 -1.50
CA GLY A 238 -5.85 5.16 -2.94
C GLY A 238 -4.43 4.83 -3.33
N ARG A 239 -4.29 4.33 -4.56
CA ARG A 239 -3.02 4.07 -5.22
C ARG A 239 -3.17 4.47 -6.68
N GLU A 240 -2.44 5.51 -7.06
CA GLU A 240 -2.61 6.15 -8.37
C GLU A 240 -1.27 6.16 -9.12
N ASN A 241 -1.31 5.80 -10.39
CA ASN A 241 -0.14 5.91 -11.25
C ASN A 241 -0.13 7.31 -11.88
N PHE A 242 1.00 8.01 -11.82
CA PHE A 242 1.21 9.31 -12.46
C PHE A 242 2.30 9.19 -13.55
N PRO A 243 1.94 8.69 -14.75
CA PRO A 243 2.90 8.42 -15.82
C PRO A 243 3.76 9.63 -16.20
N ALA A 244 3.15 10.82 -16.22
CA ALA A 244 3.80 12.06 -16.60
C ALA A 244 4.74 12.60 -15.51
N GLY A 245 4.52 12.21 -14.25
CA GLY A 245 5.34 12.60 -13.11
C GLY A 245 6.32 11.52 -12.67
N GLY A 246 6.51 10.46 -13.48
CA GLY A 246 7.45 9.37 -13.20
C GLY A 246 7.13 8.52 -11.96
N THR A 247 6.04 8.78 -11.25
CA THR A 247 5.79 8.25 -9.90
C THR A 247 4.45 7.52 -9.83
N SER A 248 4.39 6.47 -9.01
CA SER A 248 3.11 6.07 -8.41
C SER A 248 2.94 6.84 -7.11
N ARG A 249 1.71 7.13 -6.68
CA ARG A 249 1.44 7.70 -5.36
C ARG A 249 0.52 6.80 -4.56
N VAL A 250 0.74 6.81 -3.25
CA VAL A 250 -0.13 6.17 -2.27
C VAL A 250 -0.79 7.25 -1.43
N SER A 251 -2.09 7.11 -1.22
CA SER A 251 -2.87 7.92 -0.30
C SER A 251 -3.19 7.11 0.94
N ILE A 252 -2.82 7.62 2.11
CA ILE A 252 -3.18 7.04 3.41
C ILE A 252 -4.03 8.00 4.22
N ARG A 253 -4.99 7.43 4.95
CA ARG A 253 -5.87 8.15 5.86
C ARG A 253 -5.71 7.65 7.28
N LEU A 254 -5.50 8.58 8.19
CA LEU A 254 -5.57 8.38 9.63
C LEU A 254 -6.84 9.05 10.16
N VAL A 255 -7.55 8.37 11.07
CA VAL A 255 -8.63 8.96 11.85
C VAL A 255 -8.25 8.92 13.33
N ASP A 256 -8.34 10.05 13.99
CA ASP A 256 -7.99 10.20 15.41
C ASP A 256 -9.03 11.05 16.14
N THR A 257 -9.08 10.94 17.47
CA THR A 257 -9.91 11.78 18.33
C THR A 257 -9.03 12.74 19.13
N VAL A 258 -9.26 14.04 18.95
CA VAL A 258 -8.52 15.06 19.71
C VAL A 258 -9.24 15.30 21.04
N PRO A 259 -8.59 15.04 22.20
CA PRO A 259 -9.22 15.24 23.50
C PRO A 259 -9.43 16.71 23.86
N SER A 260 -10.38 16.97 24.75
CA SER A 260 -10.67 18.29 25.33
C SER A 260 -10.09 18.42 26.74
N PRO A 261 -9.42 19.54 27.12
CA PRO A 261 -9.19 20.74 26.29
C PRO A 261 -8.21 20.46 25.13
N GLU A 262 -8.39 21.17 24.01
CA GLU A 262 -7.68 20.95 22.76
C GLU A 262 -6.15 20.86 22.95
N GLY A 263 -5.62 19.64 22.86
CA GLY A 263 -4.19 19.40 22.71
C GLY A 263 -3.76 19.58 21.26
N ARG A 264 -2.47 19.84 21.04
CA ARG A 264 -1.90 19.78 19.69
C ARG A 264 -1.51 18.34 19.38
N ARG A 265 -1.75 17.92 18.14
CA ARG A 265 -1.25 16.66 17.62
C ARG A 265 -0.70 16.90 16.21
N PHE A 266 0.49 16.37 15.97
CA PHE A 266 1.19 16.45 14.70
C PHE A 266 1.38 15.04 14.17
N TYR A 267 1.36 14.93 12.85
CA TYR A 267 1.61 13.69 12.15
C TYR A 267 2.58 13.95 11.03
N ARG A 268 3.38 12.93 10.73
CA ARG A 268 4.19 12.89 9.52
C ARG A 268 4.17 11.47 8.98
N VAL A 269 4.48 11.36 7.69
CA VAL A 269 4.77 10.09 7.05
C VAL A 269 6.14 10.19 6.40
N ARG A 270 6.90 9.10 6.44
CA ARG A 270 8.19 8.98 5.75
C ARG A 270 8.36 7.58 5.18
N TRP A 271 9.21 7.48 4.17
CA TRP A 271 9.80 6.21 3.76
C TRP A 271 11.09 5.98 4.54
N GLU A 272 11.25 4.78 5.07
CA GLU A 272 12.53 4.20 5.45
C GLU A 272 13.00 3.40 4.23
N LEU A 273 13.93 4.00 3.49
CA LEU A 273 14.55 3.40 2.30
C LEU A 273 15.68 2.46 2.74
N PRO A 274 16.03 1.44 1.93
CA PRO A 274 17.09 0.46 2.24
C PRO A 274 18.50 1.05 2.35
#